data_AF-A0A0F9W4Q5-F1
#
_entry.id   AF-A0A0F9W4Q5-F1
#
_cell.length_a   1.000
_cell.length_b   1.000
_cell.length_c   1.000
_cell.angle_alpha   90.00
_cell.angle_beta   90.00
_cell.angle_gamma   90.00
#
_symmetry.space_group_name_H-M   'P 1'
#
loop_
_entity.id
_entity.type
_entity.pdbx_description
1 polymer ?
#
loop_
_entity_poly.entity_id
_entity_poly.type
_entity_poly.pdbx_seq_one_letter_code
_entity_poly.pdbx_strand_id
1 'polypeptide(L)' 'MPMLSEAMRGAMHAAAAGRGRLGIPIKVAKEYVAEDKGGKLPKRKRKRHRTILESR' A
#
# COMPACT_ATOMS: atom_id res chain seq x y z
N MET A 1 -2.18 -8.06 -6.44
CA MET A 1 -2.05 -6.58 -6.63
C MET A 1 -0.73 -6.10 -6.03
N PRO A 2 0.17 -5.44 -6.77
CA PRO A 2 1.38 -4.88 -6.18
C PRO A 2 1.03 -3.63 -5.34
N MET A 3 1.32 -3.68 -4.04
CA MET A 3 1.20 -2.50 -3.18
C MET A 3 2.21 -1.43 -3.59
N LEU A 4 1.74 -0.19 -3.62
CA LEU A 4 2.58 0.94 -4.00
C LEU A 4 3.18 1.67 -2.80
N SER A 5 2.76 1.32 -1.56
CA SER A 5 3.27 1.94 -0.33
C SER A 5 3.22 1.02 0.88
N GLU A 6 4.15 1.24 1.81
CA GLU A 6 4.20 0.57 3.12
C GLU A 6 2.97 0.89 3.99
N ALA A 7 2.41 2.10 3.84
CA ALA A 7 1.20 2.50 4.55
C ALA A 7 -0.02 1.64 4.18
N MET A 8 -0.16 1.28 2.90
CA MET A 8 -1.26 0.44 2.43
C MET A 8 -1.08 -1.01 2.89
N ARG A 9 0.16 -1.50 2.92
CA ARG A 9 0.51 -2.79 3.54
C ARG A 9 0.12 -2.80 5.03
N GLY A 10 0.50 -1.79 5.80
CA GLY A 10 0.10 -1.65 7.19
C GLY A 10 -1.42 -1.62 7.39
N ALA A 11 -2.16 -0.94 6.51
CA ALA A 11 -3.61 -0.90 6.57
C ALA A 11 -4.26 -2.27 6.32
N MET A 12 -3.74 -3.08 5.40
CA MET A 12 -4.22 -4.45 5.19
C MET A 12 -3.92 -5.34 6.40
N HIS A 13 -2.72 -5.27 6.97
CA HIS A 13 -2.38 -6.01 8.20
C HIS A 13 -3.29 -5.61 9.37
N ALA A 14 -3.57 -4.31 9.54
CA ALA A 14 -4.50 -3.82 10.55
C ALA A 14 -5.95 -4.29 10.30
N ALA A 15 -6.39 -4.31 9.03
CA ALA A 15 -7.70 -4.81 8.64
C ALA A 15 -7.85 -6.33 8.86
N ALA A 16 -6.80 -7.11 8.59
CA ALA A 16 -6.79 -8.55 8.84
C ALA A 16 -6.95 -8.87 10.34
N ALA A 17 -6.38 -8.00 11.20
CA ALA A 17 -6.54 -8.04 12.64
C ALA A 17 -7.88 -7.47 13.16
N GLY A 18 -8.81 -7.08 12.28
CA GLY A 18 -10.11 -6.51 12.65
C GLY A 18 -10.06 -5.06 13.16
N ARG A 19 -8.93 -4.36 12.97
CA ARG A 19 -8.69 -2.98 13.41
C ARG A 19 -8.64 -1.97 12.26
N GLY A 20 -9.08 -2.37 11.07
CA GLY A 20 -9.04 -1.54 9.86
C GLY A 20 -10.09 -0.44 9.87
N ARG A 21 -9.66 0.84 9.78
CA ARG A 21 -10.55 2.00 9.66
C ARG A 21 -10.96 2.35 8.22
N LEU A 22 -10.34 1.73 7.22
CA LEU A 22 -10.48 2.11 5.80
C LEU A 22 -11.58 1.36 5.05
N GLY A 23 -12.51 0.70 5.75
CA GLY A 23 -13.57 -0.10 5.12
C GLY A 23 -13.06 -1.32 4.35
N ILE A 24 -11.83 -1.77 4.63
CA ILE A 24 -11.23 -2.94 3.99
C ILE A 24 -11.93 -4.20 4.53
N PRO A 25 -12.49 -5.06 3.66
CA PRO A 25 -13.06 -6.32 4.08
C PRO A 25 -12.01 -7.22 4.73
N ILE A 26 -12.32 -7.78 5.90
CA ILE A 26 -11.41 -8.66 6.67
C ILE A 26 -10.96 -9.85 5.82
N LYS A 27 -11.86 -10.43 5.01
CA LYS A 27 -11.55 -11.58 4.14
C LYS A 27 -10.43 -11.25 3.14
N VAL A 28 -10.57 -10.12 2.44
CA VAL A 28 -9.56 -9.63 1.49
C VAL A 28 -8.24 -9.33 2.20
N ALA A 29 -8.30 -8.72 3.39
CA ALA A 29 -7.11 -8.43 4.17
C ALA A 29 -6.37 -9.69 4.64
N LYS A 30 -7.09 -10.75 5.03
CA LYS A 30 -6.51 -12.04 5.43
C LYS A 30 -5.88 -12.78 4.25
N GLU A 31 -6.56 -12.84 3.11
CA GLU A 31 -6.00 -13.40 1.87
C GLU A 31 -4.73 -12.67 1.48
N TYR A 32 -4.75 -11.34 1.58
CA TYR A 32 -3.58 -10.51 1.31
C TYR A 32 -2.42 -10.79 2.27
N VAL A 33 -2.66 -10.86 3.59
CA VAL A 33 -1.60 -11.14 4.57
C VAL A 33 -1.01 -12.53 4.38
N ALA A 34 -1.81 -13.51 3.94
CA ALA A 34 -1.33 -14.85 3.63
C ALA A 34 -0.43 -14.88 2.38
N GLU A 35 -0.72 -14.06 1.37
CA GLU A 35 0.08 -13.94 0.15
C GLU A 35 1.25 -12.95 0.26
N ASP A 36 1.23 -12.06 1.25
CA ASP A 36 2.24 -11.03 1.46
C ASP A 36 3.57 -11.66 1.92
N LYS A 37 4.47 -11.87 0.95
CA LYS A 37 5.85 -12.33 1.18
C LYS A 37 6.72 -11.31 1.93
N GLY A 38 6.19 -10.12 2.24
CA GLY A 38 6.93 -9.03 2.86
C GLY A 38 7.96 -8.39 1.92
N GLY A 39 8.70 -7.41 2.43
CA GLY A 39 9.72 -6.68 1.66
C GLY A 39 9.71 -5.18 1.91
N LYS A 40 10.77 -4.51 1.45
CA LYS A 40 10.91 -3.05 1.56
C LYS A 40 10.04 -2.36 0.52
N LEU A 41 8.86 -1.93 0.91
CA LEU A 41 8.03 -1.02 0.13
C LEU A 41 8.41 0.43 0.46
N PRO A 42 8.36 1.36 -0.52
CA PRO A 42 8.57 2.76 -0.22
C PRO A 42 7.45 3.28 0.71
N LYS A 43 7.82 4.04 1.76
CA LYS A 43 6.86 4.66 2.71
C LYS A 43 5.78 5.50 2.02
N ARG A 44 6.10 6.11 0.88
CA ARG A 44 5.20 6.87 0.01
C ARG A 44 5.69 6.73 -1.43
N LYS A 45 4.80 6.43 -2.38
CA LYS A 45 5.08 6.68 -3.80
C LYS A 45 5.21 8.21 -3.96
N ARG A 46 6.44 8.75 -4.03
CA ARG A 46 6.62 10.16 -4.41
C ARG A 46 6.01 10.32 -5.81
N LYS A 47 5.00 11.17 -5.96
CA LYS A 47 4.63 11.69 -7.29
C LYS A 47 5.88 12.42 -7.79
N ARG A 48 6.62 11.83 -8.73
CA ARG A 48 7.56 12.61 -9.54
C ARG A 48 6.67 13.50 -10.39
N HIS A 49 6.52 14.76 -10.00
CA HIS A 49 6.06 15.79 -10.92
C HIS A 49 7.18 15.90 -11.95
N ARG A 50 7.01 15.28 -13.12
CA ARG A 50 7.90 15.51 -14.25
C ARG A 50 7.55 16.91 -14.75
N THR A 51 8.15 17.94 -14.16
CA THR A 51 8.23 19.24 -14.84
C THR A 51 9.14 19.01 -16.03
N ILE A 52 8.52 18.82 -17.18
CA ILE A 52 9.17 18.93 -18.48
C ILE A 52 9.60 20.39 -18.56
N LEU A 53 10.83 20.69 -18.17
CA LEU A 53 11.46 21.95 -18.54
C LEU A 53 12.06 21.76 -19.94
N GLU A 54 11.17 21.53 -20.90
CA GLU A 54 11.39 22.02 -22.25
C GLU A 54 11.11 23.52 -22.17
N SER A 55 12.14 24.34 -22.07
CA SER A 55 12.19 25.67 -22.69
C SER A 55 13.48 26.39 -22.31
N ARG A 56 14.25 26.69 -23.37
CA ARG A 56 15.36 27.65 -23.51
C ARG A 56 16.76 27.12 -23.24
#